data_AF-A0A293LSS2-F1
#
_entry.id   AF-A0A293LSS2-F1
#
_cell.length_a   1.000
_cell.length_b   1.000
_cell.length_c   1.000
_cell.angle_alpha   90.00
_cell.angle_beta   90.00
_cell.angle_gamma   90.00
#
_symmetry.space_group_name_H-M   'P 1'
#
loop_
_entity.id
_entity.type
_entity.pdbx_description
1 polymer ?
#
loop_
_entity_poly.entity_id
_entity_poly.type
_entity_poly.pdbx_seq_one_letter_code
_entity_poly.pdbx_strand_id
1 'polypeptide(L)'
;MKGDKEIVGTLLGFDDFVNMVLEDVTEYESTPEGRRITKLDQILLNGNNITMVGWFIKHVGAKLLHAAVACRMLPVKPPHFDTK
;
A
#
# COMPACT_ATOMS: atom_id res chain seq x y z
N MET A 1 -7.29 -1.31 4.36
CA MET A 1 -7.24 -2.16 5.56
C MET A 1 -7.84 -1.37 6.72
N LYS A 2 -8.41 -2.03 7.72
CA LYS A 2 -8.65 -1.38 9.02
C LYS A 2 -7.29 -1.02 9.64
N GLY A 3 -7.14 0.21 10.10
CA GLY A 3 -5.91 0.70 10.74
C GLY A 3 -5.10 1.60 9.80
N ASP A 4 -4.46 2.61 10.39
CA ASP A 4 -3.63 3.61 9.72
C ASP A 4 -2.29 3.02 9.23
N LYS A 5 -2.40 2.06 8.30
CA LYS A 5 -1.31 1.30 7.71
C LYS A 5 -1.03 1.75 6.27
N GLU A 6 0.23 2.01 5.97
CA GLU A 6 0.73 2.35 4.65
C GLU A 6 1.79 1.33 4.24
N ILE A 7 1.72 0.83 3.01
CA ILE A 7 2.62 -0.20 2.52
C ILE A 7 3.30 0.32 1.27
N VAL A 8 4.63 0.25 1.26
CA VAL A 8 5.46 0.66 0.12
C VAL A 8 6.32 -0.53 -0.29
N GLY A 9 6.31 -0.91 -1.56
CA GLY A 9 7.14 -1.99 -2.09
C GLY A 9 7.28 -1.93 -3.60
N THR A 10 8.04 -2.84 -4.19
CA THR A 10 8.15 -3.01 -5.63
C THR A 10 7.08 -3.98 -6.10
N LEU A 11 6.24 -3.60 -7.05
CA LEU A 11 5.19 -4.48 -7.57
C LEU A 11 5.78 -5.51 -8.53
N LEU A 12 5.64 -6.77 -8.17
CA LEU A 12 6.03 -7.91 -9.00
C LEU A 12 4.91 -8.35 -9.94
N GLY A 13 3.65 -8.22 -9.51
CA GLY A 13 2.50 -8.60 -10.30
C GLY A 13 1.18 -8.41 -9.56
N PHE A 14 0.08 -8.48 -10.30
CA PHE A 14 -1.28 -8.46 -9.76
C PHE A 14 -2.21 -9.31 -10.63
N ASP A 15 -3.35 -9.70 -10.07
CA ASP A 15 -4.40 -10.46 -10.76
C ASP A 15 -5.65 -9.60 -11.06
N ASP A 16 -6.66 -10.20 -11.69
CA ASP A 16 -7.94 -9.54 -12.01
C ASP A 16 -8.73 -9.08 -10.77
N PHE A 17 -8.39 -9.62 -9.59
CA PHE A 17 -8.98 -9.25 -8.31
C PHE A 17 -8.15 -8.21 -7.54
N VAL A 18 -7.13 -7.65 -8.19
CA VAL A 18 -6.23 -6.63 -7.63
C VAL A 18 -5.49 -7.15 -6.38
N ASN A 19 -5.31 -8.46 -6.27
CA ASN A 19 -4.35 -8.99 -5.31
C ASN A 19 -2.94 -8.67 -5.83
N MET A 20 -2.10 -8.06 -5.02
CA MET A 20 -0.78 -7.57 -5.44
C MET A 20 0.33 -8.33 -4.74
N VAL A 21 1.33 -8.77 -5.51
CA VAL A 21 2.59 -9.29 -4.97
C VAL A 21 3.61 -8.16 -4.93
N LEU A 22 4.08 -7.82 -3.74
CA LEU A 22 5.13 -6.82 -3.55
C LEU A 22 6.40 -7.44 -2.96
N GLU A 23 7.56 -6.98 -3.40
CA GLU A 23 8.87 -7.25 -2.79
C GLU A 23 9.50 -5.98 -2.19
N ASP A 24 10.55 -6.14 -1.38
CA ASP A 24 11.27 -5.05 -0.70
C ASP A 24 10.32 -4.11 0.07
N VAL A 25 9.44 -4.72 0.86
CA VAL A 25 8.29 -4.06 1.44
C VAL A 25 8.66 -3.33 2.72
N THR A 26 8.16 -2.10 2.85
CA THR A 26 8.13 -1.33 4.09
C THR A 26 6.68 -1.05 4.48
N GLU A 27 6.27 -1.60 5.60
CA GLU A 27 4.99 -1.31 6.25
C GLU A 27 5.19 -0.21 7.30
N TYR A 28 4.30 0.76 7.26
CA TYR A 28 4.22 1.85 8.20
C TYR A 28 2.89 1.80 8.93
N GLU A 29 2.92 1.76 10.25
CA GLU A 29 1.73 1.76 11.10
C GLU A 29 1.76 2.98 12.01
N SER A 30 0.67 3.74 12.06
CA SER A 30 0.52 4.82 13.03
C SER A 30 0.02 4.25 14.35
N THR A 31 0.84 4.32 15.39
CA THR A 31 0.46 3.96 16.77
C THR A 31 0.39 5.22 17.63
N PRO A 32 -0.28 5.18 18.80
CA PRO A 32 -0.30 6.32 19.72
C PRO A 32 1.10 6.79 20.17
N GLU A 33 2.09 5.90 20.15
CA GLU A 33 3.48 6.14 20.54
C GLU A 33 4.35 6.64 19.38
N GLY A 34 3.82 6.66 18.15
CA GLY A 34 4.52 7.14 16.96
C GLY A 34 4.36 6.22 15.74
N ARG A 35 5.31 6.33 14.80
CA ARG A 35 5.28 5.55 13.55
C ARG A 35 6.10 4.27 13.72
N ARG A 36 5.45 3.11 13.69
CA ARG A 36 6.13 1.81 13.62
C ARG A 36 6.48 1.49 12.18
N ILE A 37 7.71 1.04 11.95
CA ILE A 37 8.21 0.63 10.64
C ILE A 37 8.57 -0.85 10.70
N THR A 38 8.03 -1.63 9.76
CA THR A 38 8.34 -3.06 9.60
C THR A 38 8.82 -3.30 8.18
N LYS A 39 9.93 -4.03 8.02
CA LYS A 39 10.43 -4.47 6.72
C LYS A 39 10.10 -5.92 6.48
N LEU A 40 9.67 -6.25 5.27
CA LEU A 40 9.29 -7.59 4.86
C LEU A 40 9.88 -7.85 3.47
N ASP A 41 10.40 -9.05 3.24
CA ASP A 41 11.03 -9.38 1.97
C ASP A 41 9.98 -9.44 0.84
N GLN A 42 8.82 -10.04 1.11
CA GLN A 42 7.73 -10.16 0.16
C GLN A 42 6.38 -10.24 0.88
N ILE A 43 5.32 -9.68 0.27
CA ILE A 43 3.95 -9.85 0.74
C ILE A 43 2.98 -10.08 -0.42
N LEU A 44 1.85 -10.72 -0.10
CA LEU A 44 0.65 -10.73 -0.92
C LEU A 44 -0.40 -9.82 -0.29
N LEU A 45 -0.74 -8.72 -0.97
CA LEU A 45 -1.81 -7.81 -0.58
C LEU A 45 -3.13 -8.26 -1.17
N ASN A 46 -4.14 -8.42 -0.33
CA ASN A 46 -5.49 -8.69 -0.78
C ASN A 46 -6.16 -7.42 -1.32
N GLY A 47 -6.67 -7.47 -2.57
CA GLY A 47 -7.25 -6.33 -3.27
C GLY A 47 -8.44 -5.68 -2.56
N ASN A 48 -9.20 -6.44 -1.78
CA ASN A 48 -10.37 -5.93 -1.04
C ASN A 48 -10.02 -4.88 0.03
N ASN A 49 -8.75 -4.80 0.43
CA ASN A 49 -8.30 -3.89 1.46
C ASN A 49 -7.52 -2.68 0.92
N ILE A 50 -7.32 -2.57 -0.39
CA ILE A 50 -6.52 -1.50 -1.01
C ILE A 50 -7.42 -0.29 -1.26
N THR A 51 -7.09 0.85 -0.65
CA THR A 51 -7.90 2.08 -0.77
C THR A 51 -7.35 3.05 -1.82
N MET A 52 -6.02 3.14 -1.95
CA MET A 52 -5.36 3.99 -2.93
C MET A 52 -4.06 3.34 -3.36
N VAL A 53 -3.79 3.36 -4.67
CA VAL A 53 -2.54 2.88 -5.28
C VAL A 53 -1.83 4.09 -5.89
N GLY A 54 -0.66 4.43 -5.36
CA GLY A 54 0.23 5.45 -5.89
C GLY A 54 1.42 4.80 -6.59
N TRP A 55 1.69 5.22 -7.84
CA TRP A 55 2.85 4.75 -8.59
C TRP A 55 3.97 5.77 -8.50
N PHE A 56 5.13 5.33 -7.99
CA PHE A 56 6.34 6.11 -8.00
C PHE A 56 7.30 5.54 -9.04
N ILE A 57 7.52 6.32 -10.08
CA ILE A 57 8.51 6.03 -11.11
C ILE A 57 9.86 6.56 -10.61
N LYS A 58 10.75 5.67 -10.17
CA LYS A 58 12.12 6.05 -9.80
C LYS A 58 12.98 6.11 -11.06
N HIS A 59 13.37 7.31 -11.46
CA HIS A 59 14.40 7.52 -12.49
C HIS A 59 15.78 7.57 -11.84
N VAL A 60 16.71 6.75 -12.34
CA VAL A 60 18.15 6.90 -12.05
C VAL A 60 18.83 7.20 -13.39
N GLY A 61 19.01 8.49 -13.68
CA GLY A 61 19.43 8.96 -15.01
C GLY A 61 18.34 8.79 -16.08
N ALA A 62 18.73 8.53 -17.34
CA ALA A 62 17.82 8.37 -18.47
C ALA A 62 17.16 6.97 -18.56
N LYS A 63 17.41 6.07 -17.60
CA LYS A 63 16.81 4.73 -17.56
C LYS A 63 15.76 4.65 -16.47
N LEU A 64 14.57 4.20 -16.85
CA LEU A 64 13.54 3.73 -15.93
C LEU A 64 14.02 2.40 -15.35
N LEU A 65 14.30 2.34 -14.05
CA LEU A 65 14.87 1.13 -13.44
C LEU A 65 13.82 0.35 -12.63
N HIS A 66 12.94 1.01 -11.86
CA HIS A 66 11.97 0.32 -11.00
C HIS A 66 10.67 1.12 -10.78
N ALA A 67 9.52 0.44 -10.83
CA ALA A 67 8.22 0.97 -10.43
C ALA A 67 7.94 0.57 -8.97
N ALA A 68 7.88 1.54 -8.06
CA ALA A 68 7.49 1.31 -6.68
C ALA A 68 6.00 1.63 -6.52
N VAL A 69 5.27 0.74 -5.86
CA VAL A 69 3.88 0.93 -5.49
C VAL A 69 3.82 1.34 -4.03
N ALA A 70 3.17 2.48 -3.78
CA ALA A 70 2.77 2.90 -2.45
C ALA A 70 1.26 2.75 -2.34
N CYS A 71 0.82 1.82 -1.50
CA CYS A 71 -0.58 1.65 -1.17
C CYS A 71 -0.87 2.37 0.15
N ARG A 72 -1.69 3.43 0.08
CA ARG A 72 -2.18 4.11 1.28
C ARG A 72 -3.58 3.61 1.59
N MET A 73 -3.75 3.05 2.79
CA MET A 73 -5.05 2.60 3.26
C MET A 73 -5.58 3.64 4.25
N LEU A 74 -6.57 4.42 3.81
CA LEU A 74 -7.26 5.34 4.71
C LEU A 74 -8.22 4.54 5.61
N PRO A 75 -8.56 5.03 6.82
CA PRO A 75 -9.70 4.51 7.54
C PRO A 75 -10.93 4.73 6.66
N VAL A 76 -11.51 3.64 6.16
CA VAL A 76 -12.81 3.68 5.51
C VAL A 76 -13.81 4.09 6.59
N LYS A 77 -14.11 5.38 6.69
CA LYS A 77 -15.22 5.86 7.52
C LYS A 77 -16.46 5.16 6.95
N PRO A 78 -17.25 4.42 7.74
CA PRO A 78 -18.47 3.83 7.21
C PRO A 78 -19.33 4.95 6.62
N PRO A 79 -20.04 4.73 5.50
CA PRO A 79 -21.01 5.71 5.04
C PRO A 79 -22.00 5.93 6.18
N HIS A 80 -22.02 7.14 6.73
CA HIS A 80 -23.17 7.57 7.52
C HIS A 80 -24.34 7.57 6.55
N PHE A 81 -25.20 6.55 6.65
CA PHE A 81 -26.57 6.66 6.16
C PHE A 81 -27.20 7.80 6.95
N ASP A 82 -27.27 8.97 6.33
CA ASP A 82 -28.11 10.05 6.80
C ASP A 82 -29.55 9.55 6.67
N THR A 83 -30.16 9.18 7.79
CA THR A 83 -31.58 8.86 7.86
C THR A 83 -32.37 10.13 7.59
N LYS A 84 -32.89 10.26 6.37
CA LYS A 84 -34.15 10.94 6.11
C LYS A 84 -35.06 10.05 5.26
#